data_AF-A0A920I6D1-F1
#
_entry.id   AF-A0A920I6D1-F1
#
_cell.length_a   1.000
_cell.length_b   1.000
_cell.length_c   1.000
_cell.angle_alpha   90.00
_cell.angle_beta   90.00
_cell.angle_gamma   90.00
#
_symmetry.space_group_name_H-M   'P 1'
#
loop_
_entity.id
_entity.type
_entity.pdbx_description
1 polymer ?
#
loop_
_entity_poly.entity_id
_entity_poly.type
_entity_poly.pdbx_seq_one_letter_code
_entity_poly.pdbx_strand_id
1 'polypeptide(L)'
;MGYPFLGGNVFDTEWEEQVFESTAFFERGGVNVAVIGQHFPYTPIANPRHMVEGWSFGIRPDQIQANVDAARKEGAEIVVLLSHNGFDVDQKIAATISGIDVILTGHTHDAIPQAIRIKDTLLLSSGSHGKYLGRVDLKVEGGRVVDAASTLIPVFSDVITPDAEMAAHIDKLRAPYEAECNRVIGKAGALLYRRGNFNGSWDDVICDAIRAERDVEIALSPGFRWGTTLLPGQDITIDDMYTQTSMNYPAVYRMEFTGKQLKDILEDVCDNLFNPDPFFQQGGDMVRVGGMSYRCAPKAAMGSRISDMVLTRTGALIEADKRYTVGGWASVNPDTEGPAIYDLLESYITGKGVVTPSGDQSVIVEGMS
;
A
#
# COMPACT_ATOMS: atom_id res chain seq x y z
N MET A 1 -0.67 1.26 25.53
CA MET A 1 -1.91 1.24 24.74
C MET A 1 -2.96 0.48 25.57
N GLY A 2 -4.22 0.92 25.62
CA GLY A 2 -5.28 0.22 26.36
C GLY A 2 -5.79 -1.05 25.68
N TYR A 3 -5.00 -1.62 24.76
CA TYR A 3 -5.32 -2.74 23.89
C TYR A 3 -4.03 -3.48 23.47
N PRO A 4 -4.11 -4.77 23.07
CA PRO A 4 -2.95 -5.55 22.62
C PRO A 4 -2.37 -5.06 21.29
N PHE A 5 -1.04 -5.11 21.16
CA PHE A 5 -0.31 -4.95 19.90
C PHE A 5 0.34 -6.29 19.56
N LEU A 6 -0.10 -6.91 18.46
CA LEU A 6 0.17 -8.32 18.17
C LEU A 6 1.00 -8.48 16.89
N GLY A 7 2.06 -9.28 16.95
CA GLY A 7 2.99 -9.49 15.84
C GLY A 7 3.65 -10.86 15.86
N GLY A 8 2.90 -11.90 15.49
CA GLY A 8 3.32 -13.30 15.54
C GLY A 8 4.44 -13.70 14.58
N ASN A 9 4.85 -12.81 13.67
CA ASN A 9 5.88 -13.06 12.67
C ASN A 9 7.12 -12.16 12.79
N VAL A 10 7.23 -11.37 13.86
CA VAL A 10 8.39 -10.51 14.10
C VAL A 10 9.33 -11.21 15.08
N PHE A 11 10.55 -11.46 14.63
CA PHE A 11 11.56 -12.17 15.39
C PHE A 11 12.85 -11.37 15.42
N ASP A 12 13.55 -11.38 16.55
CA ASP A 12 14.90 -10.83 16.61
C ASP A 12 15.85 -11.68 15.75
N THR A 13 16.92 -11.07 15.22
CA THR A 13 17.87 -11.74 14.33
C THR A 13 19.06 -12.38 15.04
N GLU A 14 19.19 -12.21 16.35
CA GLU A 14 20.31 -12.75 17.14
C GLU A 14 19.94 -14.10 17.77
N TRP A 15 18.76 -14.19 18.37
CA TRP A 15 18.28 -15.35 19.14
C TRP A 15 17.08 -16.06 18.51
N GLU A 16 16.49 -15.49 17.45
CA GLU A 16 15.25 -15.98 16.83
C GLU A 16 14.09 -16.08 17.82
N GLU A 17 14.00 -15.13 18.75
CA GLU A 17 12.91 -14.98 19.70
C GLU A 17 11.86 -14.00 19.18
N GLN A 18 10.62 -14.22 19.60
CA GLN A 18 9.49 -13.42 19.16
C GLN A 18 9.53 -12.02 19.82
N VAL A 19 9.40 -10.96 19.03
CA VAL A 19 9.52 -9.57 19.51
C VAL A 19 8.23 -9.05 20.16
N PHE A 20 7.08 -9.48 19.65
CA PHE A 20 5.75 -9.07 20.13
C PHE A 20 4.93 -10.29 20.49
N GLU A 21 3.97 -10.15 21.41
CA GLU A 21 2.96 -11.20 21.64
C GLU A 21 2.26 -11.58 20.32
N SER A 22 2.02 -12.87 20.08
CA SER A 22 1.35 -13.32 18.85
C SER A 22 -0.16 -13.19 18.95
N THR A 23 -0.70 -13.46 20.13
CA THR A 23 -2.10 -13.83 20.32
C THR A 23 -2.71 -13.09 21.51
N ALA A 24 -3.93 -12.61 21.37
CA ALA A 24 -4.76 -12.17 22.49
C ALA A 24 -6.10 -12.90 22.50
N PHE A 25 -6.61 -13.20 23.68
CA PHE A 25 -7.88 -13.89 23.87
C PHE A 25 -8.96 -12.93 24.36
N PHE A 26 -10.17 -13.13 23.86
CA PHE A 26 -11.35 -12.33 24.19
C PHE A 26 -12.55 -13.26 24.39
N GLU A 27 -13.33 -13.00 25.43
CA GLU A 27 -14.66 -13.62 25.57
C GLU A 27 -15.72 -12.65 25.01
N ARG A 28 -16.52 -13.11 24.04
CA ARG A 28 -17.61 -12.33 23.45
C ARG A 28 -18.83 -13.20 23.24
N GLY A 29 -19.96 -12.80 23.83
CA GLY A 29 -21.21 -13.56 23.72
C GLY A 29 -21.12 -15.00 24.25
N GLY A 30 -20.24 -15.26 25.23
CA GLY A 30 -19.98 -16.60 25.76
C GLY A 30 -19.09 -17.48 24.88
N VAL A 31 -18.44 -16.91 23.85
CA VAL A 31 -17.52 -17.59 22.95
C VAL A 31 -16.09 -17.11 23.20
N ASN A 32 -15.15 -18.05 23.28
CA ASN A 32 -13.72 -17.74 23.39
C ASN A 32 -13.10 -17.48 22.01
N VAL A 33 -12.63 -16.26 21.79
CA VAL A 33 -12.03 -15.80 20.52
C VAL A 33 -10.55 -15.53 20.72
N ALA A 34 -9.68 -16.18 19.95
CA ALA A 34 -8.28 -15.82 19.82
C ALA A 34 -8.08 -14.93 18.60
N VAL A 35 -7.34 -13.83 18.77
CA VAL A 35 -6.87 -12.96 17.68
C VAL A 35 -5.37 -13.12 17.58
N ILE A 36 -4.89 -13.54 16.42
CA ILE A 36 -3.47 -13.70 16.09
C ILE A 36 -3.07 -12.52 15.19
N GLY A 37 -2.02 -11.78 15.58
CA GLY A 37 -1.51 -10.65 14.79
C GLY A 37 -0.44 -11.07 13.79
N GLN A 38 -0.48 -10.47 12.61
CA GLN A 38 0.51 -10.71 11.54
C GLN A 38 0.90 -9.39 10.89
N HIS A 39 2.16 -8.99 11.08
CA HIS A 39 2.73 -7.78 10.47
C HIS A 39 3.09 -8.00 9.00
N PHE A 40 3.27 -6.92 8.25
CA PHE A 40 3.69 -6.99 6.85
C PHE A 40 5.05 -7.69 6.69
N PRO A 41 5.13 -8.83 5.97
CA PRO A 41 6.33 -9.66 5.88
C PRO A 41 7.57 -8.98 5.31
N TYR A 42 7.38 -8.00 4.43
CA TYR A 42 8.47 -7.39 3.66
C TYR A 42 8.87 -6.00 4.20
N THR A 43 8.46 -5.68 5.43
CA THR A 43 8.79 -4.41 6.11
C THR A 43 10.27 -4.01 5.97
N PRO A 44 11.26 -4.92 6.13
CA PRO A 44 12.68 -4.54 6.06
C PRO A 44 13.23 -4.22 4.67
N ILE A 45 12.48 -4.52 3.60
CA ILE A 45 12.86 -4.19 2.21
C ILE A 45 11.95 -3.11 1.60
N ALA A 46 10.75 -2.92 2.15
CA ALA A 46 9.84 -1.86 1.75
C ALA A 46 10.16 -0.50 2.39
N ASN A 47 11.00 -0.48 3.43
CA ASN A 47 11.42 0.72 4.16
C ASN A 47 12.94 0.67 4.38
N PRO A 48 13.59 1.81 4.69
CA PRO A 48 15.00 1.82 5.07
C PRO A 48 15.29 0.82 6.21
N ARG A 49 16.22 -0.10 5.97
CA ARG A 49 16.48 -1.25 6.87
C ARG A 49 16.79 -0.83 8.32
N HIS A 50 17.42 0.32 8.52
CA HIS A 50 17.80 0.83 9.84
C HIS A 50 16.58 1.15 10.75
N MET A 51 15.38 1.30 10.18
CA MET A 51 14.15 1.56 10.97
C MET A 51 13.65 0.34 11.74
N VAL A 52 14.10 -0.86 11.35
CA VAL A 52 13.74 -2.15 11.96
C VAL A 52 14.98 -3.03 12.12
N GLU A 53 16.10 -2.41 12.48
CA GLU A 53 17.37 -3.11 12.69
C GLU A 53 17.22 -4.18 13.77
N GLY A 54 17.93 -5.32 13.59
CA GLY A 54 17.84 -6.46 14.49
C GLY A 54 16.55 -7.27 14.41
N TRP A 55 15.59 -6.89 13.55
CA TRP A 55 14.33 -7.63 13.38
C TRP A 55 14.22 -8.31 12.02
N SER A 56 13.58 -9.47 12.02
CA SER A 56 13.18 -10.22 10.86
C SER A 56 11.66 -10.31 10.79
N PHE A 57 11.16 -10.27 9.57
CA PHE A 57 9.76 -10.36 9.23
C PHE A 57 9.63 -11.45 8.16
N GLY A 58 8.46 -12.07 8.06
CA GLY A 58 8.20 -13.07 7.04
C GLY A 58 6.76 -13.54 7.08
N ILE A 59 6.33 -14.25 6.04
CA ILE A 59 4.99 -14.85 6.02
C ILE A 59 4.88 -15.90 7.12
N ARG A 60 5.95 -16.70 7.33
CA ARG A 60 6.09 -17.73 8.37
C ARG A 60 4.84 -18.62 8.54
N PRO A 61 4.38 -19.35 7.49
CA PRO A 61 3.18 -20.19 7.57
C PRO A 61 3.20 -21.19 8.74
N ASP A 62 4.35 -21.80 9.02
CA ASP A 62 4.51 -22.75 10.12
C ASP A 62 4.28 -22.10 11.49
N GLN A 63 4.73 -20.84 11.67
CA GLN A 63 4.48 -20.08 12.89
C GLN A 63 3.00 -19.70 13.03
N ILE A 64 2.34 -19.36 11.92
CA ILE A 64 0.89 -19.12 11.92
C ILE A 64 0.17 -20.41 12.36
N GLN A 65 0.49 -21.58 11.78
CA GLN A 65 -0.13 -22.85 12.17
C GLN A 65 0.13 -23.17 13.65
N ALA A 66 1.36 -22.99 14.14
CA ALA A 66 1.70 -23.21 15.54
C ALA A 66 0.89 -22.32 16.50
N ASN A 67 0.73 -21.03 16.17
CA ASN A 67 -0.08 -20.09 16.95
C ASN A 67 -1.58 -20.47 16.92
N VAL A 68 -2.09 -20.90 15.77
CA VAL A 68 -3.48 -21.39 15.65
C VAL A 68 -3.69 -22.63 16.52
N ASP A 69 -2.79 -23.62 16.44
CA ASP A 69 -2.88 -24.85 17.21
C ASP A 69 -2.79 -24.59 18.72
N ALA A 70 -1.90 -23.68 19.14
CA ALA A 70 -1.78 -23.25 20.53
C ALA A 70 -3.06 -22.58 21.02
N ALA A 71 -3.62 -21.63 20.25
CA ALA A 71 -4.86 -20.96 20.59
C ALA A 71 -6.03 -21.94 20.74
N ARG A 72 -6.16 -22.92 19.83
CA ARG A 72 -7.18 -23.96 19.93
C ARG A 72 -7.00 -24.84 21.16
N LYS A 73 -5.76 -25.22 21.47
CA LYS A 73 -5.43 -26.02 22.67
C LYS A 73 -5.76 -25.27 23.97
N GLU A 74 -5.63 -23.95 23.98
CA GLU A 74 -6.01 -23.09 25.09
C GLU A 74 -7.53 -22.82 25.18
N GLY A 75 -8.32 -23.38 24.27
CA GLY A 75 -9.78 -23.34 24.33
C GLY A 75 -10.43 -22.27 23.45
N ALA A 76 -9.71 -21.71 22.47
CA ALA A 76 -10.31 -20.83 21.47
C ALA A 76 -11.32 -21.60 20.60
N GLU A 77 -12.57 -21.16 20.65
CA GLU A 77 -13.66 -21.63 19.78
C GLU A 77 -13.65 -20.90 18.44
N ILE A 78 -13.10 -19.69 18.40
CA ILE A 78 -12.90 -18.91 17.17
C ILE A 78 -11.46 -18.42 17.10
N VAL A 79 -10.83 -18.54 15.93
CA VAL A 79 -9.48 -18.02 15.65
C VAL A 79 -9.56 -17.02 14.51
N VAL A 80 -9.17 -15.78 14.81
CA VAL A 80 -9.09 -14.67 13.87
C VAL A 80 -7.63 -14.36 13.58
N LEU A 81 -7.23 -14.34 12.31
CA LEU A 81 -5.96 -13.79 11.87
C LEU A 81 -6.15 -12.32 11.47
N LEU A 82 -5.60 -11.40 12.26
CA LEU A 82 -5.54 -9.97 11.94
C LEU A 82 -4.26 -9.71 11.13
N SER A 83 -4.39 -9.65 9.82
CA SER A 83 -3.28 -9.74 8.87
C SER A 83 -2.98 -8.45 8.14
N HIS A 84 -1.69 -8.15 8.02
CA HIS A 84 -1.15 -7.14 7.12
C HIS A 84 -0.27 -7.76 6.02
N ASN A 85 -0.47 -9.04 5.67
CA ASN A 85 0.27 -9.69 4.58
C ASN A 85 -0.10 -9.13 3.19
N GLY A 86 -1.40 -8.89 2.98
CA GLY A 86 -1.97 -8.54 1.68
C GLY A 86 -2.94 -9.60 1.15
N PHE A 87 -3.91 -9.16 0.35
CA PHE A 87 -5.09 -9.95 -0.02
C PHE A 87 -4.73 -11.30 -0.66
N ASP A 88 -3.89 -11.31 -1.70
CA ASP A 88 -3.51 -12.54 -2.40
C ASP A 88 -2.68 -13.50 -1.54
N VAL A 89 -1.77 -12.96 -0.71
CA VAL A 89 -1.02 -13.75 0.26
C VAL A 89 -1.98 -14.40 1.26
N ASP A 90 -2.94 -13.65 1.79
CA ASP A 90 -3.91 -14.14 2.76
C ASP A 90 -4.91 -15.13 2.16
N GLN A 91 -5.24 -15.02 0.87
CA GLN A 91 -5.97 -16.06 0.14
C GLN A 91 -5.19 -17.38 0.15
N LYS A 92 -3.88 -17.33 -0.12
CA LYS A 92 -3.02 -18.52 -0.05
C LYS A 92 -2.86 -19.04 1.38
N ILE A 93 -2.75 -18.17 2.38
CA ILE A 93 -2.78 -18.55 3.81
C ILE A 93 -4.08 -19.28 4.15
N ALA A 94 -5.25 -18.74 3.78
CA ALA A 94 -6.53 -19.40 4.00
C ALA A 94 -6.62 -20.78 3.31
N ALA A 95 -5.96 -20.94 2.16
CA ALA A 95 -5.89 -22.21 1.45
C ALA A 95 -4.90 -23.21 2.07
N THR A 96 -3.90 -22.77 2.84
CA THR A 96 -2.82 -23.63 3.35
C THR A 96 -2.95 -23.93 4.85
N ILE A 97 -3.32 -22.94 5.66
CA ILE A 97 -3.39 -23.05 7.13
C ILE A 97 -4.77 -23.55 7.54
N SER A 98 -4.80 -24.49 8.48
CA SER A 98 -6.03 -25.06 9.03
C SER A 98 -6.38 -24.44 10.38
N GLY A 99 -7.68 -24.36 10.69
CA GLY A 99 -8.16 -23.93 12.00
C GLY A 99 -8.36 -22.42 12.18
N ILE A 100 -8.10 -21.61 11.15
CA ILE A 100 -8.48 -20.19 11.11
C ILE A 100 -9.95 -20.09 10.68
N ASP A 101 -10.77 -19.33 11.39
CA ASP A 101 -12.17 -19.10 11.00
C ASP A 101 -12.33 -17.81 10.19
N VAL A 102 -11.57 -16.76 10.54
CA VAL A 102 -11.64 -15.44 9.91
C VAL A 102 -10.24 -14.88 9.69
N ILE A 103 -10.00 -14.34 8.51
CA ILE A 103 -8.86 -13.47 8.22
C ILE A 103 -9.40 -12.06 7.93
N LEU A 104 -8.93 -11.09 8.69
CA LEU A 104 -9.14 -9.67 8.42
C LEU A 104 -7.85 -9.14 7.79
N THR A 105 -7.88 -8.90 6.48
CA THR A 105 -6.67 -8.57 5.70
C THR A 105 -6.56 -7.08 5.42
N GLY A 106 -5.33 -6.56 5.50
CA GLY A 106 -4.95 -5.18 5.20
C GLY A 106 -3.96 -5.09 4.05
N HIS A 107 -3.07 -4.09 4.12
CA HIS A 107 -1.96 -3.79 3.19
C HIS A 107 -2.36 -3.38 1.76
N THR A 108 -3.14 -4.23 1.10
CA THR A 108 -3.45 -4.19 -0.32
C THR A 108 -4.63 -3.29 -0.69
N HIS A 109 -5.37 -2.81 0.32
CA HIS A 109 -6.46 -1.84 0.21
C HIS A 109 -7.68 -2.32 -0.60
N ASP A 110 -7.84 -3.63 -0.78
CA ASP A 110 -9.02 -4.20 -1.45
C ASP A 110 -10.31 -3.90 -0.67
N ALA A 111 -11.38 -3.56 -1.38
CA ALA A 111 -12.70 -3.40 -0.79
C ALA A 111 -13.59 -4.47 -1.38
N ILE A 112 -13.74 -5.59 -0.66
CA ILE A 112 -14.58 -6.70 -1.10
C ILE A 112 -15.96 -6.60 -0.42
N PRO A 113 -17.06 -6.41 -1.17
CA PRO A 113 -18.39 -6.14 -0.57
C PRO A 113 -18.87 -7.21 0.42
N GLN A 114 -18.46 -8.46 0.20
CA GLN A 114 -18.72 -9.60 1.07
C GLN A 114 -17.42 -10.39 1.26
N ALA A 115 -17.25 -10.97 2.44
CA ALA A 115 -16.15 -11.86 2.75
C ALA A 115 -16.15 -13.05 1.78
N ILE A 116 -14.99 -13.39 1.24
CA ILE A 116 -14.83 -14.59 0.43
C ILE A 116 -14.62 -15.78 1.36
N ARG A 117 -15.12 -16.96 0.98
CA ARG A 117 -14.90 -18.20 1.71
C ARG A 117 -13.87 -19.05 0.97
N ILE A 118 -12.77 -19.37 1.64
CA ILE A 118 -11.73 -20.29 1.16
C ILE A 118 -11.65 -21.42 2.16
N LYS A 119 -12.04 -22.63 1.75
CA LYS A 119 -12.29 -23.76 2.67
C LYS A 119 -13.27 -23.34 3.77
N ASP A 120 -12.87 -23.44 5.03
CA ASP A 120 -13.67 -23.07 6.20
C ASP A 120 -13.42 -21.62 6.66
N THR A 121 -12.48 -20.92 6.03
CA THR A 121 -12.02 -19.58 6.43
C THR A 121 -12.75 -18.49 5.68
N LEU A 122 -13.23 -17.46 6.38
CA LEU A 122 -13.73 -16.22 5.82
C LEU A 122 -12.61 -15.19 5.69
N LEU A 123 -12.43 -14.59 4.53
CA LEU A 123 -11.47 -13.51 4.30
C LEU A 123 -12.21 -12.21 3.97
N LEU A 124 -12.00 -11.16 4.76
CA LEU A 124 -12.58 -9.83 4.54
C LEU A 124 -11.49 -8.76 4.46
N SER A 125 -11.60 -7.89 3.44
CA SER A 125 -10.79 -6.66 3.30
C SER A 125 -11.72 -5.44 3.27
N SER A 126 -11.40 -4.43 4.08
CA SER A 126 -12.27 -3.26 4.33
C SER A 126 -11.86 -2.01 3.56
N GLY A 127 -11.04 -2.14 2.52
CA GLY A 127 -10.52 -1.01 1.77
C GLY A 127 -9.45 -0.25 2.55
N SER A 128 -9.55 1.08 2.52
CA SER A 128 -8.55 1.99 3.10
C SER A 128 -9.15 3.35 3.43
N HIS A 129 -8.36 4.21 4.09
CA HIS A 129 -8.69 5.62 4.40
C HIS A 129 -10.01 5.81 5.18
N GLY A 130 -10.43 4.79 5.94
CA GLY A 130 -11.67 4.84 6.72
C GLY A 130 -12.95 4.88 5.87
N LYS A 131 -12.88 4.57 4.57
CA LYS A 131 -14.05 4.60 3.66
C LYS A 131 -15.11 3.57 4.01
N TYR A 132 -14.70 2.43 4.59
CA TYR A 132 -15.59 1.36 5.01
C TYR A 132 -15.23 0.84 6.39
N LEU A 133 -16.25 0.41 7.13
CA LEU A 133 -16.13 -0.44 8.30
C LEU A 133 -16.53 -1.86 7.90
N GLY A 134 -15.59 -2.82 7.99
CA GLY A 134 -15.89 -4.22 7.78
C GLY A 134 -16.57 -4.85 8.98
N ARG A 135 -17.67 -5.58 8.73
CA ARG A 135 -18.41 -6.33 9.74
C ARG A 135 -18.49 -7.80 9.32
N VAL A 136 -18.15 -8.70 10.25
CA VAL A 136 -18.37 -10.14 10.12
C VAL A 136 -19.19 -10.58 11.33
N ASP A 137 -20.37 -11.14 11.06
CA ASP A 137 -21.25 -11.73 12.07
C ASP A 137 -21.10 -13.25 12.01
N LEU A 138 -20.75 -13.87 13.14
CA LEU A 138 -20.56 -15.32 13.25
C LEU A 138 -21.63 -15.92 14.13
N LYS A 139 -22.27 -17.00 13.66
CA LYS A 139 -23.11 -17.87 14.49
C LYS A 139 -22.27 -19.06 14.93
N VAL A 140 -22.10 -19.21 16.24
CA VAL A 140 -21.26 -20.25 16.84
C VAL A 140 -22.13 -21.23 17.63
N GLU A 141 -21.99 -22.53 17.34
CA GLU A 141 -22.66 -23.62 18.05
C GLU A 141 -21.65 -24.75 18.30
N GLY A 142 -21.58 -25.25 19.54
CA GLY A 142 -20.65 -26.34 19.89
C GLY A 142 -19.18 -26.01 19.61
N GLY A 143 -18.79 -24.74 19.79
CA GLY A 143 -17.42 -24.26 19.55
C GLY A 143 -17.01 -24.19 18.07
N ARG A 144 -17.96 -24.12 17.14
CA ARG A 144 -17.71 -24.01 15.70
C ARG A 144 -18.61 -22.97 15.03
N VAL A 145 -18.12 -22.32 13.99
CA VAL A 145 -18.93 -21.46 13.12
C VAL A 145 -19.89 -22.34 12.30
N VAL A 146 -21.20 -22.15 12.50
CA VAL A 146 -22.25 -22.87 11.75
C VAL A 146 -22.93 -22.01 10.70
N ASP A 147 -22.86 -20.69 10.83
CA ASP A 147 -23.36 -19.71 9.86
C ASP A 147 -22.57 -18.40 9.99
N ALA A 148 -22.52 -17.62 8.91
CA ALA A 148 -21.84 -16.33 8.92
C ALA A 148 -22.40 -15.35 7.89
N ALA A 149 -22.39 -14.08 8.25
CA ALA A 149 -22.69 -12.97 7.35
C ALA A 149 -21.54 -11.95 7.38
N SER A 150 -21.39 -11.17 6.30
CA SER A 150 -20.42 -10.09 6.25
C SER A 150 -20.95 -8.91 5.45
N THR A 151 -20.47 -7.71 5.77
CA THR A 151 -20.85 -6.46 5.10
C THR A 151 -19.72 -5.44 5.20
N LEU A 152 -19.47 -4.72 4.10
CA LEU A 152 -18.75 -3.45 4.14
C LEU A 152 -19.74 -2.29 4.33
N ILE A 153 -19.65 -1.63 5.48
CA ILE A 153 -20.49 -0.50 5.82
C ILE A 153 -19.79 0.78 5.33
N PRO A 154 -20.33 1.51 4.35
CA PRO A 154 -19.72 2.75 3.88
C PRO A 154 -19.81 3.84 4.95
N VAL A 155 -18.72 4.59 5.12
CA VAL A 155 -18.63 5.70 6.08
C VAL A 155 -18.87 7.01 5.33
N PHE A 156 -20.12 7.47 5.33
CA PHE A 156 -20.54 8.74 4.73
C PHE A 156 -20.60 9.82 5.83
N SER A 157 -19.64 10.75 5.85
CA SER A 157 -19.53 11.79 6.89
C SER A 157 -20.65 12.83 6.87
N ASP A 158 -21.36 12.97 5.75
CA ASP A 158 -22.54 13.81 5.59
C ASP A 158 -23.84 13.14 6.07
N VAL A 159 -23.82 11.83 6.33
CA VAL A 159 -24.97 11.04 6.80
C VAL A 159 -24.78 10.53 8.24
N ILE A 160 -23.55 10.19 8.63
CA ILE A 160 -23.22 9.63 9.94
C ILE A 160 -22.78 10.76 10.86
N THR A 161 -23.48 10.93 11.99
CA THR A 161 -23.09 11.92 13.01
C THR A 161 -21.72 11.55 13.60
N PRO A 162 -20.71 12.45 13.54
CA PRO A 162 -19.42 12.22 14.15
C PRO A 162 -19.54 12.06 15.67
N ASP A 163 -18.69 11.22 16.25
CA ASP A 163 -18.55 11.15 17.71
C ASP A 163 -18.01 12.48 18.24
N ALA A 164 -18.71 13.07 19.21
CA ALA A 164 -18.42 14.43 19.67
C ALA A 164 -17.08 14.53 20.42
N GLU A 165 -16.71 13.48 21.18
CA GLU A 165 -15.45 13.46 21.91
C GLU A 165 -14.26 13.32 20.95
N MET A 166 -14.37 12.43 19.96
CA MET A 166 -13.35 12.25 18.94
C MET A 166 -13.21 13.49 18.04
N ALA A 167 -14.32 14.12 17.64
CA ALA A 167 -14.30 15.35 16.85
C ALA A 167 -13.55 16.46 17.62
N ALA A 168 -13.91 16.70 18.89
CA ALA A 168 -13.23 17.68 19.73
C ALA A 168 -11.74 17.34 19.95
N HIS A 169 -11.39 16.06 20.00
CA HIS A 169 -10.01 15.62 20.10
C HIS A 169 -9.21 15.94 18.83
N ILE A 170 -9.77 15.64 17.65
CA ILE A 170 -9.16 15.94 16.35
C ILE A 170 -9.00 17.46 16.19
N ASP A 171 -10.03 18.24 16.48
CA ASP A 171 -10.00 19.71 16.41
C ASP A 171 -8.88 20.28 17.28
N LYS A 172 -8.75 19.77 18.51
CA LYS A 172 -7.68 20.19 19.43
C LYS A 172 -6.29 19.87 18.89
N LEU A 173 -6.10 18.69 18.30
CA LEU A 173 -4.81 18.29 17.72
C LEU A 173 -4.47 19.08 16.46
N ARG A 174 -5.46 19.41 15.63
CA ARG A 174 -5.28 20.15 14.38
C ARG A 174 -5.20 21.66 14.58
N ALA A 175 -5.77 22.20 15.65
CA ALA A 175 -5.83 23.65 15.89
C ALA A 175 -4.50 24.42 15.69
N PRO A 176 -3.32 23.92 16.11
CA PRO A 176 -2.05 24.60 15.86
C PRO A 176 -1.62 24.66 14.38
N TYR A 177 -2.17 23.78 13.55
CA TYR A 177 -1.78 23.56 12.15
C TYR A 177 -2.89 23.89 11.16
N GLU A 178 -4.10 24.24 11.64
CA GLU A 178 -5.30 24.38 10.82
C GLU A 178 -5.13 25.36 9.65
N ALA A 179 -4.48 26.50 9.89
CA ALA A 179 -4.22 27.48 8.84
C ALA A 179 -3.28 26.94 7.75
N GLU A 180 -2.31 26.12 8.13
CA GLU A 180 -1.36 25.52 7.20
C GLU A 180 -1.97 24.35 6.45
N CYS A 181 -2.64 23.42 7.14
CA CYS A 181 -3.32 22.29 6.51
C CYS A 181 -4.33 22.75 5.44
N ASN A 182 -5.06 23.84 5.69
CA ASN A 182 -6.06 24.37 4.75
C ASN A 182 -5.49 25.39 3.75
N ARG A 183 -4.18 25.68 3.77
CA ARG A 183 -3.58 26.62 2.83
C ARG A 183 -3.69 26.08 1.41
N VAL A 184 -4.40 26.82 0.57
CA VAL A 184 -4.57 26.47 -0.84
C VAL A 184 -3.30 26.80 -1.62
N ILE A 185 -2.75 25.80 -2.31
CA ILE A 185 -1.54 25.90 -3.12
C ILE A 185 -1.83 25.82 -4.63
N GLY A 186 -3.04 25.43 -5.02
CA GLY A 186 -3.46 25.42 -6.42
C GLY A 186 -4.87 24.86 -6.59
N LYS A 187 -5.22 24.50 -7.83
CA LYS A 187 -6.49 23.86 -8.18
C LYS A 187 -6.29 22.63 -9.05
N ALA A 188 -7.12 21.62 -8.84
CA ALA A 188 -7.18 20.43 -9.67
C ALA A 188 -7.84 20.76 -11.01
N GLY A 189 -7.10 20.72 -12.11
CA GLY A 189 -7.61 20.95 -13.47
C GLY A 189 -8.36 19.75 -14.06
N ALA A 190 -8.19 18.57 -13.46
CA ALA A 190 -8.85 17.32 -13.82
C ALA A 190 -9.11 16.47 -12.57
N LEU A 191 -9.67 15.27 -12.73
CA LEU A 191 -9.75 14.30 -11.64
C LEU A 191 -8.32 13.87 -11.29
N LEU A 192 -7.91 14.09 -10.04
CA LEU A 192 -6.61 13.67 -9.51
C LEU A 192 -6.82 12.51 -8.56
N TYR A 193 -6.34 11.32 -8.93
CA TYR A 193 -6.46 10.10 -8.12
C TYR A 193 -5.13 9.37 -8.05
N ARG A 194 -4.90 8.66 -6.93
CA ARG A 194 -3.63 7.97 -6.66
C ARG A 194 -3.60 6.51 -7.13
N ARG A 195 -4.64 5.75 -6.79
CA ARG A 195 -4.63 4.28 -6.92
C ARG A 195 -4.85 3.82 -8.38
N GLY A 196 -4.04 2.86 -8.80
CA GLY A 196 -4.14 2.15 -10.08
C GLY A 196 -2.93 1.23 -10.27
N ASN A 197 -3.09 0.06 -10.93
CA ASN A 197 -1.97 -0.89 -11.02
C ASN A 197 -0.75 -0.33 -11.77
N PHE A 198 -0.98 0.59 -12.71
CA PHE A 198 0.06 1.17 -13.56
C PHE A 198 0.23 2.67 -13.36
N ASN A 199 -0.87 3.40 -13.17
CA ASN A 199 -0.82 4.85 -13.02
C ASN A 199 -2.05 5.42 -12.29
N GLY A 200 -1.87 6.61 -11.74
CA GLY A 200 -2.93 7.51 -11.28
C GLY A 200 -2.61 8.94 -11.70
N SER A 201 -3.62 9.78 -11.93
CA SER A 201 -3.38 11.15 -12.40
C SER A 201 -2.66 12.03 -11.38
N TRP A 202 -2.66 11.68 -10.10
CA TRP A 202 -1.76 12.31 -9.11
C TRP A 202 -0.29 11.97 -9.35
N ASP A 203 0.01 10.75 -9.78
CA ASP A 203 1.38 10.35 -10.11
C ASP A 203 1.93 11.09 -11.31
N ASP A 204 1.09 11.41 -12.30
CA ASP A 204 1.49 12.25 -13.43
C ASP A 204 1.95 13.63 -12.94
N VAL A 205 1.21 14.24 -12.02
CA VAL A 205 1.58 15.54 -11.42
C VAL A 205 2.88 15.43 -10.62
N ILE A 206 3.06 14.36 -9.83
CA ILE A 206 4.28 14.10 -9.07
C ILE A 206 5.48 13.93 -10.01
N CYS A 207 5.34 13.10 -11.05
CA CYS A 207 6.38 12.87 -12.03
C CYS A 207 6.73 14.13 -12.82
N ASP A 208 5.73 14.92 -13.23
CA ASP A 208 5.94 16.19 -13.93
C ASP A 208 6.67 17.21 -13.03
N ALA A 209 6.30 17.28 -11.75
CA ALA A 209 6.98 18.10 -10.77
C ALA A 209 8.45 17.69 -10.64
N ILE A 210 8.74 16.40 -10.43
CA ILE A 210 10.12 15.88 -10.33
C ILE A 210 10.92 16.25 -11.59
N ARG A 211 10.34 16.05 -12.79
CA ARG A 211 11.01 16.36 -14.05
C ARG A 211 11.32 17.84 -14.21
N ALA A 212 10.38 18.70 -13.86
CA ALA A 212 10.53 20.15 -13.97
C ALA A 212 11.54 20.70 -12.96
N GLU A 213 11.44 20.30 -11.70
CA GLU A 213 12.20 20.90 -10.59
C GLU A 213 13.58 20.25 -10.38
N ARG A 214 13.80 19.04 -10.90
CA ARG A 214 15.11 18.34 -10.84
C ARG A 214 15.84 18.30 -12.18
N ASP A 215 15.26 18.81 -13.26
CA ASP A 215 15.81 18.78 -14.61
C ASP A 215 16.30 17.36 -14.99
N VAL A 216 15.33 16.43 -15.08
CA VAL A 216 15.55 15.03 -15.41
C VAL A 216 14.71 14.60 -16.61
N GLU A 217 15.25 13.68 -17.40
CA GLU A 217 14.53 13.13 -18.56
C GLU A 217 13.36 12.26 -18.12
N ILE A 218 13.59 11.39 -17.12
CA ILE A 218 12.64 10.39 -16.63
C ILE A 218 12.40 10.61 -15.13
N ALA A 219 11.15 10.50 -14.69
CA ALA A 219 10.79 10.44 -13.28
C ALA A 219 10.22 9.08 -12.92
N LEU A 220 10.57 8.60 -11.72
CA LEU A 220 10.04 7.38 -11.11
C LEU A 220 9.34 7.75 -9.78
N SER A 221 8.05 7.44 -9.68
CA SER A 221 7.26 7.60 -8.46
C SER A 221 6.79 6.22 -7.97
N PRO A 222 6.93 5.88 -6.68
CA PRO A 222 6.51 4.59 -6.14
C PRO A 222 5.01 4.39 -6.31
N GLY A 223 4.61 3.16 -6.63
CA GLY A 223 3.22 2.74 -6.79
C GLY A 223 2.49 2.55 -5.46
N PHE A 224 2.49 3.55 -4.59
CA PHE A 224 1.81 3.47 -3.31
C PHE A 224 0.29 3.47 -3.47
N ARG A 225 -0.37 2.70 -2.60
CA ARG A 225 -1.83 2.54 -2.57
C ARG A 225 -2.55 3.52 -1.65
N TRP A 226 -1.81 4.29 -0.85
CA TRP A 226 -2.35 5.35 0.00
C TRP A 226 -2.32 6.69 -0.74
N GLY A 227 -3.36 7.50 -0.55
CA GLY A 227 -3.61 8.76 -1.23
C GLY A 227 -5.09 9.02 -1.48
N THR A 228 -5.49 10.29 -1.43
CA THR A 228 -6.88 10.73 -1.65
C THR A 228 -7.15 11.08 -3.11
N THR A 229 -8.36 11.56 -3.39
CA THR A 229 -8.82 11.96 -4.73
C THR A 229 -9.38 13.36 -4.68
N LEU A 230 -9.00 14.19 -5.66
CA LEU A 230 -9.58 15.52 -5.88
C LEU A 230 -10.36 15.54 -7.20
N LEU A 231 -11.55 16.13 -7.14
CA LEU A 231 -12.41 16.37 -8.29
C LEU A 231 -11.95 17.60 -9.09
N PRO A 232 -12.26 17.66 -10.40
CA PRO A 232 -11.98 18.85 -11.19
C PRO A 232 -12.54 20.13 -10.56
N GLY A 233 -11.72 21.16 -10.48
CA GLY A 233 -12.04 22.47 -9.93
C GLY A 233 -11.86 22.62 -8.42
N GLN A 234 -11.63 21.52 -7.68
CA GLN A 234 -11.33 21.59 -6.24
C GLN A 234 -10.01 22.29 -5.99
N ASP A 235 -9.95 23.01 -4.88
CA ASP A 235 -8.70 23.54 -4.35
C ASP A 235 -7.80 22.39 -3.92
N ILE A 236 -6.50 22.56 -4.14
CA ILE A 236 -5.46 21.68 -3.63
C ILE A 236 -4.87 22.35 -2.40
N THR A 237 -5.00 21.71 -1.26
CA THR A 237 -4.43 22.19 0.00
C THR A 237 -3.10 21.51 0.33
N ILE A 238 -2.39 22.02 1.34
CA ILE A 238 -1.22 21.36 1.92
C ILE A 238 -1.58 19.97 2.46
N ASP A 239 -2.74 19.80 3.10
CA ASP A 239 -3.17 18.49 3.59
C ASP A 239 -3.36 17.50 2.44
N ASP A 240 -3.98 17.93 1.33
CA ASP A 240 -4.14 17.11 0.13
C ASP A 240 -2.79 16.66 -0.44
N MET A 241 -1.80 17.55 -0.49
CA MET A 241 -0.44 17.23 -0.95
C MET A 241 0.23 16.18 -0.03
N TYR A 242 0.13 16.37 1.29
CA TYR A 242 0.70 15.43 2.24
C TYR A 242 0.04 14.05 2.13
N THR A 243 -1.27 13.98 1.84
CA THR A 243 -1.90 12.67 1.60
C THR A 243 -1.28 11.87 0.45
N GLN A 244 -0.52 12.50 -0.45
CA GLN A 244 0.14 11.84 -1.58
C GLN A 244 1.62 11.53 -1.34
N THR A 245 2.28 12.25 -0.42
CA THR A 245 3.75 12.31 -0.32
C THR A 245 4.33 12.29 1.11
N SER A 246 3.50 12.07 2.14
CA SER A 246 3.91 12.05 3.55
C SER A 246 4.81 10.86 3.90
N MET A 247 6.12 11.00 3.72
CA MET A 247 7.13 10.02 4.11
C MET A 247 8.22 10.63 4.97
N ASN A 248 8.80 9.81 5.84
CA ASN A 248 9.95 10.15 6.69
C ASN A 248 11.31 10.03 5.98
N TYR A 249 11.33 9.59 4.72
CA TYR A 249 12.51 9.61 3.82
C TYR A 249 12.11 10.20 2.45
N PRO A 250 11.75 11.50 2.41
CA PRO A 250 11.07 12.11 1.26
C PRO A 250 12.01 12.61 0.17
N ALA A 251 13.32 12.40 0.30
CA ALA A 251 14.32 13.00 -0.58
C ALA A 251 14.12 12.60 -2.06
N VAL A 252 14.14 13.60 -2.93
CA VAL A 252 14.07 13.41 -4.38
C VAL A 252 15.48 13.34 -4.97
N TYR A 253 15.91 12.13 -5.28
CA TYR A 253 17.22 11.92 -5.89
C TYR A 253 17.26 12.38 -7.34
N ARG A 254 18.48 12.60 -7.83
CA ARG A 254 18.79 12.82 -9.25
C ARG A 254 20.03 11.99 -9.58
N MET A 255 19.85 10.95 -10.39
CA MET A 255 20.91 10.00 -10.73
C MET A 255 20.92 9.70 -12.23
N GLU A 256 21.93 8.97 -12.69
CA GLU A 256 21.96 8.44 -14.06
C GLU A 256 21.77 6.93 -14.06
N PHE A 257 20.78 6.44 -14.80
CA PHE A 257 20.58 5.01 -15.05
C PHE A 257 20.81 4.68 -16.51
N THR A 258 21.36 3.49 -16.78
CA THR A 258 21.37 2.96 -18.15
C THR A 258 19.97 2.50 -18.54
N GLY A 259 19.69 2.46 -19.85
CA GLY A 259 18.43 1.89 -20.35
C GLY A 259 18.19 0.45 -19.86
N LYS A 260 19.25 -0.34 -19.71
CA LYS A 260 19.18 -1.68 -19.11
C LYS A 260 18.74 -1.62 -17.65
N GLN A 261 19.33 -0.74 -16.83
CA GLN A 261 18.95 -0.60 -15.42
C GLN A 261 17.47 -0.20 -15.27
N LEU A 262 16.99 0.73 -16.11
CA LEU A 262 15.58 1.10 -16.15
C LEU A 262 14.69 -0.11 -16.47
N LYS A 263 15.06 -0.91 -17.48
CA LYS A 263 14.31 -2.12 -17.82
C LYS A 263 14.31 -3.13 -16.67
N ASP A 264 15.47 -3.39 -16.06
CA ASP A 264 15.62 -4.35 -14.97
C ASP A 264 14.73 -3.95 -13.77
N ILE A 265 14.68 -2.65 -13.41
CA ILE A 265 13.80 -2.13 -12.36
C ILE A 265 12.33 -2.38 -12.69
N LEU A 266 11.90 -2.06 -13.91
CA LEU A 266 10.50 -2.27 -14.32
C LEU A 266 10.13 -3.76 -14.36
N GLU A 267 11.04 -4.63 -14.82
CA GLU A 267 10.83 -6.08 -14.84
C GLU A 267 10.76 -6.66 -13.43
N ASP A 268 11.59 -6.20 -12.49
CA ASP A 268 11.59 -6.67 -11.10
C ASP A 268 10.29 -6.27 -10.37
N VAL A 269 9.87 -5.02 -10.50
CA VAL A 269 8.58 -4.55 -9.94
C VAL A 269 7.40 -5.29 -10.58
N CYS A 270 7.45 -5.49 -11.90
CA CYS A 270 6.43 -6.24 -12.61
C CYS A 270 6.42 -7.72 -12.20
N ASP A 271 7.60 -8.32 -11.94
CA ASP A 271 7.69 -9.68 -11.42
C ASP A 271 6.99 -9.80 -10.08
N ASN A 272 7.30 -8.88 -9.17
CA ASN A 272 6.69 -8.83 -7.85
C ASN A 272 5.16 -8.71 -7.89
N LEU A 273 4.64 -7.80 -8.72
CA LEU A 273 3.20 -7.54 -8.79
C LEU A 273 2.42 -8.71 -9.42
N PHE A 274 2.92 -9.28 -10.51
CA PHE A 274 2.21 -10.31 -11.27
C PHE A 274 2.80 -11.71 -11.07
N ASN A 275 3.54 -11.94 -9.97
CA ASN A 275 4.08 -13.26 -9.69
C ASN A 275 2.93 -14.28 -9.58
N PRO A 276 2.99 -15.42 -10.28
CA PRO A 276 1.91 -16.41 -10.24
C PRO A 276 1.73 -17.06 -8.86
N ASP A 277 2.76 -17.02 -8.01
CA ASP A 277 2.65 -17.45 -6.62
C ASP A 277 2.49 -16.22 -5.69
N PRO A 278 1.32 -16.09 -5.02
CA PRO A 278 1.06 -15.00 -4.08
C PRO A 278 2.10 -14.81 -2.98
N PHE A 279 2.82 -15.84 -2.55
CA PHE A 279 3.87 -15.71 -1.52
C PHE A 279 5.13 -14.97 -2.00
N PHE A 280 5.24 -14.65 -3.29
CA PHE A 280 6.27 -13.74 -3.81
C PHE A 280 5.73 -12.35 -4.12
N GLN A 281 4.43 -12.11 -3.94
CA GLN A 281 3.84 -10.78 -4.13
C GLN A 281 4.01 -9.94 -2.87
N GLN A 282 4.47 -8.70 -3.03
CA GLN A 282 4.66 -7.79 -1.89
C GLN A 282 3.53 -6.77 -1.74
N GLY A 283 2.53 -6.77 -2.62
CA GLY A 283 1.32 -5.94 -2.48
C GLY A 283 1.47 -4.47 -2.86
N GLY A 284 2.53 -4.09 -3.57
CA GLY A 284 2.66 -2.78 -4.23
C GLY A 284 2.02 -2.74 -5.63
N ASP A 285 1.96 -1.57 -6.25
CA ASP A 285 1.60 -1.42 -7.69
C ASP A 285 2.88 -1.12 -8.50
N MET A 286 2.79 -1.04 -9.85
CA MET A 286 3.93 -0.67 -10.68
C MET A 286 4.51 0.69 -10.29
N VAL A 287 5.82 0.88 -10.46
CA VAL A 287 6.42 2.21 -10.41
C VAL A 287 5.81 3.08 -11.51
N ARG A 288 5.44 4.32 -11.16
CA ARG A 288 4.91 5.29 -12.12
C ARG A 288 6.06 5.99 -12.81
N VAL A 289 5.90 6.19 -14.10
CA VAL A 289 6.96 6.65 -14.99
C VAL A 289 6.49 7.91 -15.70
N GLY A 290 7.23 9.01 -15.51
CA GLY A 290 7.10 10.23 -16.31
C GLY A 290 8.25 10.37 -17.30
N GLY A 291 7.97 10.92 -18.48
CA GLY A 291 8.99 11.17 -19.52
C GLY A 291 9.41 9.93 -20.33
N MET A 292 8.92 8.75 -19.96
CA MET A 292 9.10 7.49 -20.69
C MET A 292 7.78 6.72 -20.72
N SER A 293 7.50 6.04 -21.83
CA SER A 293 6.41 5.06 -21.95
C SER A 293 6.95 3.67 -22.28
N TYR A 294 6.17 2.62 -21.98
CA TYR A 294 6.55 1.22 -22.24
C TYR A 294 5.31 0.34 -22.46
N ARG A 295 5.55 -0.88 -22.97
CA ARG A 295 4.55 -1.96 -23.02
C ARG A 295 4.75 -2.93 -21.87
N CYS A 296 3.65 -3.38 -21.30
CA CYS A 296 3.62 -4.39 -20.25
C CYS A 296 2.80 -5.61 -20.68
N ALA A 297 3.38 -6.79 -20.62
CA ALA A 297 2.72 -8.08 -20.80
C ALA A 297 2.68 -8.84 -19.46
N PRO A 298 1.67 -8.62 -18.58
CA PRO A 298 1.69 -9.14 -17.21
C PRO A 298 1.76 -10.66 -17.09
N LYS A 299 1.24 -11.38 -18.11
CA LYS A 299 1.22 -12.84 -18.16
C LYS A 299 2.49 -13.46 -18.76
N ALA A 300 3.45 -12.65 -19.20
CA ALA A 300 4.70 -13.16 -19.74
C ALA A 300 5.63 -13.65 -18.62
N ALA A 301 6.64 -14.45 -19.01
CA ALA A 301 7.65 -14.93 -18.08
C ALA A 301 8.48 -13.76 -17.48
N MET A 302 9.02 -13.98 -16.29
CA MET A 302 9.92 -13.04 -15.61
C MET A 302 11.04 -12.57 -16.55
N GLY A 303 11.30 -11.26 -16.60
CA GLY A 303 12.32 -10.65 -17.46
C GLY A 303 11.89 -10.43 -18.92
N SER A 304 10.65 -10.79 -19.26
CA SER A 304 10.03 -10.59 -20.58
C SER A 304 8.67 -9.88 -20.50
N ARG A 305 8.38 -9.19 -19.40
CA ARG A 305 7.11 -8.46 -19.22
C ARG A 305 7.17 -7.04 -19.76
N ILE A 306 8.35 -6.46 -19.92
CA ILE A 306 8.55 -5.05 -20.31
C ILE A 306 9.20 -4.96 -21.70
N SER A 307 8.58 -4.18 -22.58
CA SER A 307 9.07 -3.94 -23.95
C SER A 307 8.78 -2.51 -24.40
N ASP A 308 9.27 -2.14 -25.60
CA ASP A 308 8.99 -0.87 -26.28
C ASP A 308 9.13 0.38 -25.39
N MET A 309 10.18 0.43 -24.59
CA MET A 309 10.50 1.61 -23.79
C MET A 309 10.93 2.77 -24.70
N VAL A 310 10.22 3.89 -24.64
CA VAL A 310 10.49 5.09 -25.46
C VAL A 310 10.42 6.38 -24.63
N LEU A 311 11.24 7.36 -24.97
CA LEU A 311 11.10 8.72 -24.41
C LEU A 311 9.85 9.41 -24.98
N THR A 312 8.97 9.91 -24.11
CA THR A 312 7.70 10.51 -24.56
C THR A 312 7.89 11.78 -25.40
N ARG A 313 8.93 12.57 -25.08
CA ARG A 313 9.23 13.82 -25.79
C ARG A 313 9.68 13.64 -27.25
N THR A 314 10.39 12.55 -27.56
CA THR A 314 11.04 12.36 -28.87
C THR A 314 10.54 11.13 -29.62
N GLY A 315 9.88 10.18 -28.94
CA GLY A 315 9.56 8.86 -29.49
C GLY A 315 10.77 7.95 -29.69
N ALA A 316 11.96 8.37 -29.24
CA ALA A 316 13.17 7.56 -29.39
C ALA A 316 13.15 6.37 -28.43
N LEU A 317 13.58 5.20 -28.92
CA LEU A 317 13.77 4.01 -28.10
C LEU A 317 14.79 4.25 -26.98
N ILE A 318 14.54 3.64 -25.82
CA ILE A 318 15.51 3.57 -24.73
C ILE A 318 16.58 2.56 -25.09
N GLU A 319 17.75 3.06 -25.48
CA GLU A 319 18.94 2.25 -25.76
C GLU A 319 19.55 1.68 -24.47
N ALA A 320 19.89 0.39 -24.46
CA ALA A 320 20.29 -0.35 -23.25
C ALA A 320 21.53 0.24 -22.55
N ASP A 321 22.54 0.63 -23.32
CA ASP A 321 23.83 1.11 -22.80
C ASP A 321 23.88 2.64 -22.63
N LYS A 322 22.87 3.36 -23.11
CA LYS A 322 22.77 4.82 -22.97
C LYS A 322 22.33 5.18 -21.56
N ARG A 323 22.91 6.25 -21.02
CA ARG A 323 22.54 6.83 -19.72
C ARG A 323 21.45 7.88 -19.88
N TYR A 324 20.52 7.88 -18.95
CA TYR A 324 19.42 8.84 -18.84
C TYR A 324 19.44 9.46 -17.45
N THR A 325 19.13 10.75 -17.38
CA THR A 325 18.93 11.42 -16.10
C THR A 325 17.58 11.03 -15.52
N VAL A 326 17.60 10.49 -14.30
CA VAL A 326 16.42 9.94 -13.62
C VAL A 326 16.25 10.61 -12.26
N GLY A 327 15.05 11.10 -12.01
CA GLY A 327 14.61 11.56 -10.69
C GLY A 327 13.63 10.57 -10.07
N GLY A 328 13.64 10.46 -8.74
CA GLY A 328 12.66 9.66 -8.02
C GLY A 328 12.73 9.94 -6.53
N TRP A 329 11.81 9.36 -5.77
CA TRP A 329 11.68 9.59 -4.34
C TRP A 329 11.32 8.31 -3.59
N ALA A 330 11.24 8.38 -2.26
CA ALA A 330 10.99 7.23 -1.39
C ALA A 330 12.07 6.14 -1.48
N SER A 331 13.33 6.53 -1.71
CA SER A 331 14.45 5.60 -1.74
C SER A 331 14.70 4.99 -0.36
N VAL A 332 14.87 3.67 -0.32
CA VAL A 332 15.24 2.95 0.92
C VAL A 332 16.72 3.08 1.25
N ASN A 333 17.53 3.67 0.36
CA ASN A 333 18.93 3.98 0.62
C ASN A 333 19.00 5.17 1.60
N PRO A 334 19.58 4.99 2.82
CA PRO A 334 19.66 6.06 3.82
C PRO A 334 20.49 7.27 3.37
N ASP A 335 21.39 7.09 2.41
CA ASP A 335 22.28 8.15 1.92
C ASP A 335 21.66 8.98 0.77
N THR A 336 20.35 8.84 0.55
CA THR A 336 19.64 9.55 -0.52
C THR A 336 19.51 11.04 -0.18
N GLU A 337 20.15 11.89 -0.98
CA GLU A 337 20.07 13.34 -0.85
C GLU A 337 19.13 13.97 -1.88
N GLY A 338 18.53 15.11 -1.52
CA GLY A 338 17.64 15.89 -2.37
C GLY A 338 16.63 16.71 -1.56
N PRO A 339 15.90 17.63 -2.21
CA PRO A 339 14.76 18.28 -1.58
C PRO A 339 13.70 17.22 -1.25
N ALA A 340 12.86 17.50 -0.25
CA ALA A 340 11.74 16.62 0.01
C ALA A 340 10.71 16.71 -1.13
N ILE A 341 10.04 15.59 -1.42
CA ILE A 341 9.06 15.53 -2.50
C ILE A 341 7.89 16.49 -2.28
N TYR A 342 7.46 16.71 -1.03
CA TYR A 342 6.39 17.64 -0.71
C TYR A 342 6.80 19.11 -0.94
N ASP A 343 8.04 19.50 -0.63
CA ASP A 343 8.52 20.87 -0.91
C ASP A 343 8.56 21.13 -2.41
N LEU A 344 9.03 20.12 -3.16
CA LEU A 344 9.11 20.16 -4.60
C LEU A 344 7.71 20.24 -5.23
N LEU A 345 6.79 19.42 -4.75
CA LEU A 345 5.42 19.36 -5.25
C LEU A 345 4.65 20.65 -4.93
N GLU A 346 4.85 21.24 -3.74
CA GLU A 346 4.28 22.53 -3.37
C GLU A 346 4.74 23.64 -4.31
N SER A 347 6.06 23.75 -4.55
CA SER A 347 6.65 24.71 -5.48
C SER A 347 6.03 24.60 -6.88
N TYR A 348 5.96 23.37 -7.39
CA TYR A 348 5.41 23.08 -8.70
C TYR A 348 3.92 23.47 -8.81
N ILE A 349 3.09 23.03 -7.87
CA ILE A 349 1.65 23.30 -7.88
C ILE A 349 1.38 24.81 -7.74
N THR A 350 2.09 25.48 -6.83
CA THR A 350 1.97 26.93 -6.61
C THR A 350 2.38 27.71 -7.87
N GLY A 351 3.49 27.31 -8.52
CA GLY A 351 3.96 27.93 -9.75
C GLY A 351 3.01 27.76 -10.94
N LYS A 352 2.27 26.64 -10.99
CA LYS A 352 1.27 26.37 -12.05
C LYS A 352 -0.08 27.02 -11.77
N GLY A 353 -0.49 27.11 -10.51
CA GLY A 353 -1.81 27.57 -10.07
C GLY A 353 -2.95 26.59 -10.37
N VAL A 354 -3.01 26.05 -11.58
CA VAL A 354 -3.93 24.95 -11.97
C VAL A 354 -3.09 23.81 -12.53
N VAL A 355 -3.23 22.62 -11.94
CA VAL A 355 -2.51 21.42 -12.39
C VAL A 355 -3.44 20.49 -13.16
N THR A 356 -3.06 20.19 -14.39
CA THR A 356 -3.72 19.19 -15.24
C THR A 356 -2.67 18.13 -15.57
N PRO A 357 -2.96 16.84 -15.33
CA PRO A 357 -2.08 15.74 -15.74
C PRO A 357 -1.72 15.84 -17.22
N SER A 358 -0.47 15.56 -17.57
CA SER A 358 -0.01 15.58 -18.97
C SER A 358 -0.82 14.66 -19.90
N GLY A 359 -1.44 13.61 -19.35
CA GLY A 359 -2.27 12.67 -20.10
C GLY A 359 -1.48 11.72 -20.99
N ASP A 360 -0.14 11.72 -20.86
CA ASP A 360 0.75 10.79 -21.53
C ASP A 360 0.43 9.38 -21.02
N GLN A 361 -0.20 8.54 -21.84
CA GLN A 361 -0.37 7.12 -21.52
C GLN A 361 1.01 6.46 -21.51
N SER A 362 1.62 6.41 -20.34
CA SER A 362 2.95 5.85 -20.13
C SER A 362 2.99 4.32 -20.29
N VAL A 363 1.84 3.64 -20.24
CA VAL A 363 1.80 2.17 -20.29
C VAL A 363 0.73 1.64 -21.23
N ILE A 364 1.15 0.76 -22.15
CA ILE A 364 0.26 -0.06 -22.96
C ILE A 364 0.27 -1.48 -22.39
N VAL A 365 -0.87 -1.96 -21.89
CA VAL A 365 -0.99 -3.31 -21.30
C VAL A 365 -1.47 -4.32 -22.34
N GLU A 366 -0.74 -5.41 -22.49
CA GLU A 366 -1.00 -6.47 -23.46
C GLU A 366 -1.63 -7.71 -22.79
N GLY A 367 -2.41 -8.49 -23.55
CA GLY A 367 -2.87 -9.81 -23.11
C GLY A 367 -3.95 -9.81 -22.01
N MET A 368 -4.59 -8.66 -21.78
CA MET A 368 -5.82 -8.54 -21.00
C MET A 368 -7.03 -8.61 -21.94
N SER A 369 -7.31 -9.80 -22.48
CA SER A 369 -8.56 -10.15 -23.14
C SER A 369 -9.41 -11.04 -22.24
#